data_AF-A0A834MFS5-F1
#
_entry.id   AF-A0A834MFS5-F1
#
_cell.length_a   1.000
_cell.length_b   1.000
_cell.length_c   1.000
_cell.angle_alpha   90.00
_cell.angle_beta   90.00
_cell.angle_gamma   90.00
#
_symmetry.space_group_name_H-M   'P 1'
#
loop_
_entity.id
_entity.type
_entity.pdbx_description
1 polymer ?
#
loop_
_entity_poly.entity_id
_entity_poly.type
_entity_poly.pdbx_seq_one_letter_code
_entity_poly.pdbx_strand_id
1 'polypeptide(L)'
;MSWDKQLLLRIQSPEGTKRIEISSSSTTCQLFEAIYETFNLNSFGFALYKQRNRKDEISSSKTKSLKTVGLKHGDMIYLCPLNGSVLFATNTPAGEPVSEAGPSTSSGVGTSSNKVLAVQKSFIKEDEVDQLLYKMDGRIERKKDDKLCRHNFNSKCVHCSPLEPFDDSYLKEHNIKHLSFHSYLRKMMSGVDRGKFLALEDISCSIKTGCKDHPPWPRGICSKCQPSAITLNMQSYRHVDNVTFENTQLVEKFLNYWRVTGHQRIGYLYGYYEIHSDVPLGIKANVVAIYEPPQDSSRDTIRLLKDDKADVVNEIASSLGLRKVGWIFTDLLPDDIKKGTVKYTRNVESHFLSAQECIMAGNFQNQHPNICKYASSGSFGSKFVTVCVTGDKTNQVHMEGYQVSNQCMALVKDNCLLPTKDAPELGYVRESSDKQYVPDVYYKKLCLLNTIYLESCPRSIAYLRSLDRNGHF
;
A
#
# COMPACT_ATOMS: atom_id res chain seq x y z
N MET A 1 8.12 -44.92 42.59
CA MET A 1 7.36 -44.80 41.33
C MET A 1 6.03 -44.14 41.65
N SER A 2 5.86 -42.85 41.33
CA SER A 2 4.60 -42.15 41.57
C SER A 2 3.63 -42.51 40.44
N TRP A 3 2.58 -43.28 40.73
CA TRP A 3 1.50 -43.49 39.77
C TRP A 3 0.94 -42.13 39.32
N ASP A 4 0.94 -41.89 38.02
CA ASP A 4 0.45 -40.64 37.45
C ASP A 4 -1.07 -40.61 37.62
N LYS A 5 -1.56 -39.83 38.60
CA LYS A 5 -2.99 -39.79 38.94
C LYS A 5 -3.77 -39.20 37.76
N GLN A 6 -4.78 -39.92 37.29
CA GLN A 6 -5.71 -39.45 36.26
C GLN A 6 -6.73 -38.48 36.90
N LEU A 7 -6.94 -37.33 36.28
CA LEU A 7 -7.91 -36.31 36.67
C LEU A 7 -9.13 -36.42 35.76
N LEU A 8 -10.33 -36.40 36.36
CA LEU A 8 -11.58 -36.29 35.62
C LEU A 8 -12.10 -34.86 35.76
N LEU A 9 -12.18 -34.13 34.65
CA LEU A 9 -12.66 -32.75 34.59
C LEU A 9 -14.02 -32.69 33.91
N ARG A 10 -14.93 -31.86 34.43
CA ARG A 10 -16.27 -31.66 33.87
C ARG A 10 -16.30 -30.36 33.08
N ILE A 11 -16.43 -30.41 31.76
CA ILE A 11 -16.51 -29.20 30.93
C ILE A 11 -17.94 -28.94 30.55
N GLN A 12 -18.45 -27.77 30.93
CA GLN A 12 -19.78 -27.27 30.57
C GLN A 12 -19.67 -26.38 29.33
N SER A 13 -20.34 -26.75 28.26
CA SER A 13 -20.52 -25.97 27.04
C SER A 13 -22.01 -25.62 26.83
N PRO A 14 -22.35 -24.76 25.86
CA PRO A 14 -23.74 -24.48 25.49
C PRO A 14 -24.56 -25.72 25.08
N GLU A 15 -23.91 -26.77 24.58
CA GLU A 15 -24.57 -28.02 24.16
C GLU A 15 -24.69 -29.07 25.28
N GLY A 16 -24.07 -28.85 26.44
CA GLY A 16 -24.12 -29.76 27.57
C GLY A 16 -22.80 -29.89 28.32
N THR A 17 -22.75 -30.83 29.27
CA THR A 17 -21.55 -31.08 30.09
C THR A 17 -20.92 -32.42 29.73
N LYS A 18 -19.66 -32.44 29.30
CA LYS A 18 -18.90 -33.69 29.06
C LYS A 18 -17.78 -33.85 30.09
N ARG A 19 -17.37 -35.10 30.32
CA ARG A 19 -16.28 -35.46 31.23
C ARG A 19 -15.04 -35.80 30.41
N ILE A 20 -13.89 -35.23 30.76
CA ILE A 20 -12.61 -35.51 30.13
C ILE A 20 -11.66 -36.07 31.17
N GLU A 21 -11.05 -37.21 30.86
CA GLU A 21 -10.01 -37.82 31.66
C GLU A 21 -8.64 -37.43 31.11
N ILE A 22 -7.81 -36.81 31.94
CA ILE A 22 -6.48 -36.30 31.56
C ILE A 22 -5.48 -36.53 32.69
N SER A 23 -4.20 -36.78 32.38
CA SER A 23 -3.21 -37.03 33.44
C SER A 23 -2.93 -35.75 34.23
N SER A 24 -2.63 -35.90 35.53
CA SER A 24 -2.32 -34.75 36.39
C SER A 24 -1.00 -34.04 36.02
N SER A 25 -0.14 -34.69 35.25
CA SER A 25 1.12 -34.17 34.72
C SER A 25 0.96 -33.42 33.38
N SER A 26 -0.17 -33.58 32.69
CA SER A 26 -0.44 -32.94 31.41
C SER A 26 -0.39 -31.42 31.47
N THR A 27 -0.10 -30.82 30.32
CA THR A 27 -0.06 -29.37 30.15
C THR A 27 -1.45 -28.82 29.85
N THR A 28 -1.63 -27.52 30.10
CA THR A 28 -2.88 -26.84 29.70
C THR A 28 -3.13 -26.90 28.19
N CYS A 29 -2.10 -26.94 27.34
CA CYS A 29 -2.25 -27.12 25.89
C CYS A 29 -2.97 -28.44 25.54
N GLN A 30 -2.57 -29.54 26.18
CA GLN A 30 -3.19 -30.87 25.99
C GLN A 30 -4.65 -30.91 26.46
N LEU A 31 -5.00 -30.12 27.47
CA LEU A 31 -6.40 -29.97 27.90
C LEU A 31 -7.25 -29.30 26.82
N PHE A 32 -6.74 -28.27 26.15
CA PHE A 32 -7.46 -27.61 25.05
C PHE A 32 -7.63 -28.53 23.84
N GLU A 33 -6.62 -29.34 23.52
CA GLU A 33 -6.69 -30.36 22.46
C GLU A 33 -7.73 -31.44 22.79
N ALA A 34 -7.71 -31.98 24.03
CA ALA A 34 -8.70 -32.96 24.46
C ALA A 34 -10.14 -32.42 24.43
N ILE A 35 -10.34 -31.14 24.75
CA ILE A 35 -11.65 -30.48 24.66
C ILE A 35 -12.09 -30.31 23.21
N TYR A 36 -11.18 -29.93 22.32
CA TYR A 36 -11.46 -29.80 20.90
C TYR A 36 -11.95 -31.12 20.30
N GLU A 37 -11.28 -32.24 20.61
CA GLU A 37 -11.63 -33.57 20.13
C GLU A 37 -12.93 -34.09 20.76
N THR A 38 -13.09 -33.99 22.09
CA THR A 38 -14.27 -34.54 22.77
C THR A 38 -15.57 -33.80 22.46
N PHE A 39 -15.50 -32.51 22.12
CA PHE A 39 -16.66 -31.72 21.70
C PHE A 39 -16.81 -31.60 20.18
N ASN A 40 -15.90 -32.19 19.38
CA ASN A 40 -15.88 -32.05 17.91
C ASN A 40 -16.04 -30.59 17.47
N LEU A 41 -15.24 -29.70 18.05
CA LEU A 41 -15.35 -28.26 17.81
C LEU A 41 -14.82 -27.90 16.42
N ASN A 42 -15.42 -26.91 15.78
CA ASN A 42 -14.97 -26.43 14.45
C ASN A 42 -13.72 -25.54 14.51
N SER A 43 -13.38 -24.99 15.68
CA SER A 43 -12.22 -24.11 15.87
C SER A 43 -11.75 -24.07 17.32
N PHE A 44 -10.50 -23.63 17.54
CA PHE A 44 -9.96 -23.30 18.87
C PHE A 44 -10.39 -21.91 19.38
N GLY A 45 -11.42 -21.31 18.79
CA GLY A 45 -11.94 -19.99 19.18
C GLY A 45 -12.75 -20.00 20.47
N PHE A 46 -12.32 -20.72 21.49
CA PHE A 46 -12.98 -20.83 22.79
C PHE A 46 -12.01 -20.51 23.94
N ALA A 47 -12.56 -19.99 25.03
CA ALA A 47 -11.85 -19.77 26.29
C ALA A 47 -12.43 -20.66 27.39
N LEU A 48 -11.58 -21.02 28.36
CA LEU A 48 -11.92 -21.84 29.51
C LEU A 48 -11.86 -21.01 30.78
N TYR A 49 -12.90 -21.09 31.60
CA TYR A 49 -12.99 -20.38 32.88
C TYR A 49 -13.27 -21.36 34.02
N LYS A 50 -12.72 -21.08 35.21
CA LYS A 50 -13.04 -21.87 36.41
C LYS A 50 -14.41 -21.53 37.01
N GLN A 51 -14.88 -20.30 36.78
CA GLN A 51 -16.15 -19.82 37.31
C GLN A 51 -17.15 -19.51 36.19
N ARG A 52 -18.45 -19.71 36.48
CA ARG A 52 -19.55 -19.47 35.53
C ARG A 52 -19.65 -18.02 35.07
N ASN A 53 -19.19 -17.07 35.90
CA ASN A 53 -19.18 -15.63 35.64
C ASN A 53 -18.02 -15.16 34.73
N ARG A 54 -17.32 -16.09 34.04
CA ARG A 54 -16.15 -15.82 33.18
C ARG A 54 -14.96 -15.19 33.93
N LYS A 55 -14.84 -15.43 35.24
CA LYS A 55 -13.65 -15.09 36.03
C LYS A 55 -12.69 -16.27 36.09
N ASP A 56 -11.41 -15.96 36.30
CA ASP A 56 -10.29 -16.91 36.37
C ASP A 56 -10.12 -17.73 35.08
N GLU A 57 -9.64 -17.06 34.04
CA GLU A 57 -9.35 -17.67 32.73
C GLU A 57 -8.16 -18.65 32.82
N ILE A 58 -8.33 -19.82 32.22
CA ILE A 58 -7.28 -20.83 32.06
C ILE A 58 -6.64 -20.59 30.69
N SER A 59 -5.45 -19.99 30.67
CA SER A 59 -4.70 -19.77 29.43
C SER A 59 -4.05 -21.06 28.92
N SER A 60 -4.12 -21.31 27.62
CA SER A 60 -3.38 -22.40 26.97
C SER A 60 -1.88 -22.14 26.98
N SER A 61 -1.10 -23.08 27.51
CA SER A 61 0.36 -23.01 27.62
C SER A 61 0.97 -24.41 27.54
N LYS A 62 2.09 -24.52 26.80
CA LYS A 62 2.89 -25.75 26.67
C LYS A 62 3.78 -26.03 27.88
N THR A 63 3.93 -25.07 28.80
CA THR A 63 4.83 -25.17 29.96
C THR A 63 4.09 -25.26 31.30
N LYS A 64 2.85 -24.75 31.39
CA LYS A 64 2.05 -24.84 32.61
C LYS A 64 1.32 -26.19 32.70
N SER A 65 1.61 -26.93 33.77
CA SER A 65 0.89 -28.17 34.11
C SER A 65 -0.47 -27.88 34.74
N LEU A 66 -1.41 -28.84 34.66
CA LEU A 66 -2.74 -28.74 35.29
C LEU A 66 -2.66 -28.59 36.81
N LYS A 67 -1.63 -29.15 37.45
CA LYS A 67 -1.33 -28.96 38.88
C LYS A 67 -0.98 -27.51 39.22
N THR A 68 -0.15 -26.86 38.40
CA THR A 68 0.27 -25.47 38.61
C THR A 68 -0.90 -24.49 38.45
N VAL A 69 -1.86 -24.83 37.60
CA VAL A 69 -3.11 -24.06 37.44
C VAL A 69 -4.09 -24.33 38.58
N GLY A 70 -3.86 -25.36 39.42
CA GLY A 70 -4.68 -25.65 40.60
C GLY A 70 -6.01 -26.32 40.27
N LEU A 71 -6.08 -27.10 39.19
CA LEU A 71 -7.26 -27.91 38.85
C LEU A 71 -7.23 -29.24 39.59
N LYS A 72 -8.35 -29.59 40.24
CA LYS A 72 -8.54 -30.81 41.02
C LYS A 72 -9.46 -31.81 40.31
N HIS A 73 -9.40 -33.06 40.73
CA HIS A 73 -10.29 -34.10 40.24
C HIS A 73 -11.75 -33.73 40.57
N GLY A 74 -12.62 -33.72 39.56
CA GLY A 74 -14.03 -33.38 39.68
C GLY A 74 -14.36 -31.91 39.44
N ASP A 75 -13.39 -31.03 39.18
CA ASP A 75 -13.63 -29.61 38.94
C ASP A 75 -14.49 -29.37 37.69
N MET A 76 -15.31 -28.31 37.74
CA MET A 76 -16.15 -27.86 36.64
C MET A 76 -15.51 -26.67 35.92
N ILE A 77 -15.33 -26.80 34.61
CA ILE A 77 -14.73 -25.80 33.74
C ILE A 77 -15.78 -25.33 32.74
N TYR A 78 -15.86 -24.04 32.51
CA TYR A 78 -16.86 -23.42 31.63
C TYR A 78 -16.20 -23.05 30.30
N LEU A 79 -16.73 -23.59 29.20
CA LEU A 79 -16.30 -23.33 27.84
C LEU A 79 -17.16 -22.22 27.23
N CYS A 80 -16.52 -21.14 26.77
CA CYS A 80 -17.21 -20.01 26.13
C CYS A 80 -16.61 -19.69 24.75
N PRO A 81 -17.43 -19.43 23.72
CA PRO A 81 -16.96 -18.92 22.43
C PRO A 81 -16.36 -17.52 22.58
N LEU A 82 -15.25 -17.28 21.89
CA LEU A 82 -14.63 -15.96 21.74
C LEU A 82 -15.20 -15.25 20.50
N ASN A 83 -15.63 -14.01 20.67
CA ASN A 83 -15.99 -13.09 19.57
C ASN A 83 -16.98 -13.68 18.53
N GLY A 84 -18.04 -14.36 18.99
CA GLY A 84 -19.08 -14.88 18.09
C GLY A 84 -18.65 -16.08 17.24
N SER A 85 -17.57 -16.77 17.61
CA SER A 85 -17.16 -18.01 16.95
C SER A 85 -18.27 -19.08 17.02
N VAL A 86 -18.62 -19.64 15.87
CA VAL A 86 -19.53 -20.78 15.78
C VAL A 86 -18.75 -22.04 16.14
N LEU A 87 -18.92 -22.51 17.36
CA LEU A 87 -18.16 -23.64 17.91
C LEU A 87 -18.69 -25.01 17.48
N PHE A 88 -19.99 -25.10 17.18
CA PHE A 88 -20.71 -26.35 16.89
C PHE A 88 -21.41 -26.28 15.53
N ALA A 89 -21.52 -27.42 14.84
CA ALA A 89 -22.21 -27.51 13.55
C ALA A 89 -23.73 -27.60 13.76
N THR A 90 -24.51 -26.65 13.23
CA THR A 90 -25.97 -26.70 13.27
C THR A 90 -26.51 -27.69 12.24
N ASN A 91 -27.02 -28.84 12.68
CA ASN A 91 -27.93 -29.69 11.93
C ASN A 91 -29.34 -29.50 12.49
N THR A 92 -30.24 -28.81 11.77
CA THR A 92 -31.68 -28.75 12.11
C THR A 92 -32.49 -29.25 10.91
N PRO A 93 -33.40 -30.23 11.08
CA PRO A 93 -34.30 -30.71 10.04
C PRO A 93 -35.53 -29.81 9.84
N ALA A 94 -36.13 -29.92 8.64
CA ALA A 94 -37.02 -28.99 7.97
C ALA A 94 -38.46 -28.84 8.49
N GLY A 95 -39.10 -27.75 8.08
CA GLY A 95 -40.56 -27.62 7.89
C GLY A 95 -40.84 -27.03 6.49
N GLU A 96 -41.39 -27.86 5.60
CA GLU A 96 -41.86 -27.63 4.22
C GLU A 96 -43.24 -26.89 4.17
N PRO A 97 -43.96 -26.64 3.03
CA PRO A 97 -43.84 -27.15 1.63
C PRO A 97 -44.11 -26.07 0.50
N VAL A 98 -44.19 -26.28 -0.83
CA VAL A 98 -44.37 -27.42 -1.76
C VAL A 98 -43.92 -27.08 -3.21
N SER A 99 -43.60 -28.14 -4.00
CA SER A 99 -43.80 -28.36 -5.46
C SER A 99 -42.86 -27.70 -6.50
N GLU A 100 -42.31 -28.35 -7.54
CA GLU A 100 -42.52 -29.64 -8.20
C GLU A 100 -41.22 -29.99 -8.97
N ALA A 101 -40.84 -31.26 -9.10
CA ALA A 101 -39.72 -31.68 -9.97
C ALA A 101 -39.95 -33.04 -10.61
N GLY A 102 -39.44 -33.19 -11.84
CA GLY A 102 -39.07 -34.46 -12.47
C GLY A 102 -38.37 -34.23 -13.82
N PRO A 103 -37.65 -35.22 -14.38
CA PRO A 103 -36.69 -36.12 -13.75
C PRO A 103 -35.26 -35.99 -14.38
N SER A 104 -34.28 -36.59 -13.70
CA SER A 104 -32.83 -36.50 -13.93
C SER A 104 -32.29 -37.32 -15.10
N THR A 105 -31.16 -36.89 -15.69
CA THR A 105 -30.14 -37.80 -16.27
C THR A 105 -28.70 -37.28 -16.11
N SER A 106 -27.94 -38.02 -15.30
CA SER A 106 -26.52 -38.40 -15.39
C SER A 106 -25.36 -37.39 -15.54
N SER A 107 -24.40 -37.59 -14.62
CA SER A 107 -22.94 -37.73 -14.81
C SER A 107 -22.00 -36.53 -14.58
N GLY A 108 -21.11 -36.71 -13.58
CA GLY A 108 -19.72 -36.22 -13.61
C GLY A 108 -19.40 -34.91 -12.88
N VAL A 109 -19.39 -34.91 -11.55
CA VAL A 109 -18.85 -33.78 -10.77
C VAL A 109 -17.31 -33.85 -10.73
N GLY A 110 -16.68 -33.05 -11.58
CA GLY A 110 -15.29 -32.64 -11.46
C GLY A 110 -15.20 -31.28 -10.75
N THR A 111 -14.39 -31.24 -9.70
CA THR A 111 -14.01 -30.11 -8.84
C THR A 111 -13.81 -28.79 -9.59
N SER A 112 -14.57 -27.74 -9.24
CA SER A 112 -14.33 -26.38 -9.72
C SER A 112 -14.66 -25.31 -8.67
N SER A 113 -13.76 -25.17 -7.70
CA SER A 113 -13.70 -24.09 -6.70
C SER A 113 -13.26 -22.72 -7.24
N ASN A 114 -13.18 -22.54 -8.57
CA ASN A 114 -12.67 -21.31 -9.20
C ASN A 114 -13.73 -20.28 -9.62
N LYS A 115 -15.03 -20.51 -9.39
CA LYS A 115 -16.06 -19.55 -9.82
C LYS A 115 -16.33 -18.40 -8.84
N VAL A 116 -16.00 -18.53 -7.55
CA VAL A 116 -16.32 -17.49 -6.56
C VAL A 116 -15.34 -16.30 -6.62
N LEU A 117 -14.07 -16.52 -7.01
CA LEU A 117 -13.07 -15.45 -7.18
C LEU A 117 -13.23 -14.64 -8.48
N ALA A 118 -13.89 -15.20 -9.50
CA ALA A 118 -14.05 -14.53 -10.79
C ALA A 118 -15.18 -13.47 -10.78
N VAL A 119 -16.16 -13.59 -9.87
CA VAL A 119 -17.35 -12.74 -9.84
C VAL A 119 -17.09 -11.38 -9.18
N GLN A 120 -16.01 -11.21 -8.40
CA GLN A 120 -15.65 -9.90 -7.83
C GLN A 120 -14.77 -9.04 -8.73
N LYS A 121 -14.18 -9.58 -9.81
CA LYS A 121 -13.30 -8.82 -10.72
C LYS A 121 -14.04 -7.96 -11.76
N SER A 122 -15.36 -8.11 -11.89
CA SER A 122 -16.13 -7.53 -13.00
C SER A 122 -16.71 -6.13 -12.76
N PHE A 123 -16.53 -5.52 -11.58
CA PHE A 123 -17.11 -4.20 -11.25
C PHE A 123 -16.10 -3.06 -11.04
N ILE A 124 -14.81 -3.30 -11.29
CA ILE A 124 -13.77 -2.29 -11.06
C ILE A 124 -13.50 -1.52 -12.38
N LYS A 125 -14.08 -0.33 -12.52
CA LYS A 125 -13.87 0.55 -13.69
C LYS A 125 -12.51 1.26 -13.56
N GLU A 126 -11.55 0.89 -14.40
CA GLU A 126 -10.26 1.59 -14.56
C GLU A 126 -10.48 3.02 -15.11
N ASP A 127 -9.52 3.91 -14.89
CA ASP A 127 -9.59 5.27 -15.42
C ASP A 127 -9.63 5.26 -16.95
N GLU A 128 -10.31 6.24 -17.55
CA GLU A 128 -10.45 6.34 -19.01
C GLU A 128 -9.08 6.42 -19.72
N VAL A 129 -8.13 7.17 -19.13
CA VAL A 129 -6.76 7.26 -19.64
C VAL A 129 -6.06 5.89 -19.67
N ASP A 130 -6.27 5.03 -18.67
CA ASP A 130 -5.65 3.70 -18.65
C ASP A 130 -6.28 2.80 -19.71
N GLN A 131 -7.61 2.87 -19.87
CA GLN A 131 -8.32 2.10 -20.88
C GLN A 131 -7.85 2.45 -22.30
N LEU A 132 -7.56 3.73 -22.56
CA LEU A 132 -6.98 4.19 -23.81
C LEU A 132 -5.54 3.68 -23.97
N LEU A 133 -4.69 3.86 -22.96
CA LEU A 133 -3.28 3.43 -23.00
C LEU A 133 -3.12 1.91 -23.16
N TYR A 134 -4.03 1.10 -22.62
CA TYR A 134 -4.01 -0.35 -22.83
C TYR A 134 -4.24 -0.77 -24.28
N LYS A 135 -5.00 0.03 -25.05
CA LYS A 135 -5.27 -0.21 -26.47
C LYS A 135 -4.13 0.26 -27.38
N MET A 136 -3.26 1.14 -26.89
CA MET A 136 -2.11 1.65 -27.63
C MET A 136 -0.95 0.63 -27.58
N ASP A 137 -0.28 0.43 -28.72
CA ASP A 137 0.91 -0.42 -28.80
C ASP A 137 2.09 0.23 -28.07
N GLY A 138 2.27 1.54 -28.25
CA GLY A 138 3.32 2.33 -27.59
C GLY A 138 4.70 2.17 -28.23
N ARG A 139 4.81 1.44 -29.34
CA ARG A 139 6.06 1.34 -30.11
C ARG A 139 6.48 2.70 -30.64
N ILE A 140 7.78 2.97 -30.55
CA ILE A 140 8.38 4.23 -31.00
C ILE A 140 8.84 4.04 -32.45
N GLU A 141 8.25 4.80 -33.37
CA GLU A 141 8.63 4.74 -34.77
C GLU A 141 9.98 5.40 -35.02
N ARG A 142 10.88 4.69 -35.71
CA ARG A 142 12.16 5.23 -36.15
C ARG A 142 12.11 5.61 -37.61
N LYS A 143 12.78 6.73 -37.95
CA LYS A 143 13.04 7.10 -39.34
C LYS A 143 14.08 6.16 -39.94
N LYS A 144 14.07 6.03 -41.27
CA LYS A 144 15.11 5.29 -42.00
C LYS A 144 16.45 6.00 -41.80
N ASP A 145 17.46 5.27 -41.37
CA ASP A 145 18.83 5.75 -41.31
C ASP A 145 19.48 5.60 -42.69
N ASP A 146 19.82 6.71 -43.35
CA ASP A 146 20.37 6.72 -44.71
C ASP A 146 21.72 5.99 -44.84
N LYS A 147 22.47 5.85 -43.74
CA LYS A 147 23.81 5.23 -43.73
C LYS A 147 23.74 3.73 -43.43
N LEU A 148 22.84 3.32 -42.53
CA LEU A 148 22.75 1.93 -42.04
C LEU A 148 21.62 1.12 -42.69
N CYS A 149 20.59 1.76 -43.23
CA CYS A 149 19.44 1.06 -43.80
C CYS A 149 19.63 0.73 -45.29
N ARG A 150 20.05 -0.50 -45.58
CA ARG A 150 20.16 -1.04 -46.95
C ARG A 150 18.90 -1.79 -47.39
N HIS A 151 17.78 -1.09 -47.48
CA HIS A 151 16.51 -1.66 -47.95
C HIS A 151 15.60 -0.61 -48.60
N ASN A 152 14.62 -1.10 -49.37
CA ASN A 152 13.63 -0.28 -50.07
C ASN A 152 12.64 0.38 -49.08
N PHE A 153 11.82 1.32 -49.57
CA PHE A 153 10.92 2.15 -48.75
C PHE A 153 9.91 1.37 -47.91
N ASN A 154 9.42 0.22 -48.37
CA ASN A 154 8.40 -0.58 -47.67
C ASN A 154 8.97 -1.70 -46.80
N SER A 155 10.29 -1.80 -46.69
CA SER A 155 10.95 -2.80 -45.84
C SER A 155 11.46 -2.12 -44.56
N LYS A 156 11.59 -2.89 -43.48
CA LYS A 156 12.21 -2.41 -42.23
C LYS A 156 13.37 -3.34 -41.86
N CYS A 157 14.49 -2.77 -41.41
CA CYS A 157 15.63 -3.50 -40.84
C CYS A 157 15.80 -3.21 -39.35
N VAL A 158 16.82 -3.79 -38.72
CA VAL A 158 17.14 -3.60 -37.29
C VAL A 158 17.41 -2.13 -36.92
N HIS A 159 17.75 -1.26 -37.88
CA HIS A 159 18.04 0.16 -37.64
C HIS A 159 16.82 1.08 -37.78
N CYS A 160 15.72 0.62 -38.40
CA CYS A 160 14.49 1.41 -38.59
C CYS A 160 13.21 0.70 -38.13
N SER A 161 13.32 -0.52 -37.59
CA SER A 161 12.19 -1.18 -36.92
C SER A 161 11.73 -0.36 -35.72
N PRO A 162 10.43 -0.34 -35.38
CA PRO A 162 9.97 0.37 -34.20
C PRO A 162 10.63 -0.16 -32.93
N LEU A 163 10.99 0.74 -32.01
CA LEU A 163 11.52 0.38 -30.70
C LEU A 163 10.38 0.07 -29.73
N GLU A 164 10.68 -0.76 -28.74
CA GLU A 164 9.77 -1.01 -27.63
C GLU A 164 9.70 0.25 -26.72
N PRO A 165 8.55 0.54 -26.08
CA PRO A 165 8.36 1.73 -25.25
C PRO A 165 9.30 1.83 -24.03
N PHE A 166 9.96 0.73 -23.69
CA PHE A 166 10.89 0.60 -22.55
C PHE A 166 12.36 0.45 -22.98
N ASP A 167 12.70 0.85 -24.21
CA ASP A 167 14.08 0.82 -24.71
C ASP A 167 14.99 1.78 -23.93
N ASP A 168 16.03 1.23 -23.28
CA ASP A 168 16.91 2.01 -22.41
C ASP A 168 17.76 3.04 -23.17
N SER A 169 18.02 2.84 -24.47
CA SER A 169 18.83 3.78 -25.27
C SER A 169 18.01 5.02 -25.62
N TYR A 170 16.78 4.81 -26.09
CA TYR A 170 15.84 5.89 -26.40
C TYR A 170 15.57 6.76 -25.18
N LEU A 171 15.31 6.15 -24.02
CA LEU A 171 15.01 6.87 -22.79
C LEU A 171 16.19 7.75 -22.34
N LYS A 172 17.42 7.26 -22.47
CA LYS A 172 18.63 8.05 -22.16
C LYS A 172 18.82 9.23 -23.10
N GLU A 173 18.63 9.02 -24.41
CA GLU A 173 18.76 10.06 -25.43
C GLU A 173 17.76 11.20 -25.20
N HIS A 174 16.52 10.86 -24.82
CA HIS A 174 15.46 11.82 -24.51
C HIS A 174 15.45 12.31 -23.06
N ASN A 175 16.47 12.00 -22.25
CA ASN A 175 16.56 12.37 -20.83
C ASN A 175 15.38 11.90 -19.96
N ILE A 176 14.70 10.82 -20.37
CA ILE A 176 13.62 10.19 -19.62
C ILE A 176 14.21 9.26 -18.56
N LYS A 177 14.04 9.64 -17.29
CA LYS A 177 14.67 8.93 -16.16
C LYS A 177 13.92 7.69 -15.69
N HIS A 178 12.60 7.70 -15.85
CA HIS A 178 11.72 6.66 -15.34
C HIS A 178 10.78 6.23 -16.46
N LEU A 179 10.47 4.94 -16.49
CA LEU A 179 9.42 4.43 -17.35
C LEU A 179 8.06 4.99 -16.90
N SER A 180 7.17 5.26 -17.85
CA SER A 180 5.76 5.38 -17.51
C SER A 180 5.25 4.04 -16.97
N PHE A 181 4.24 4.08 -16.11
CA PHE A 181 3.69 2.86 -15.52
C PHE A 181 3.21 1.87 -16.60
N HIS A 182 2.61 2.35 -17.68
CA HIS A 182 2.16 1.50 -18.78
C HIS A 182 3.32 0.90 -19.58
N SER A 183 4.41 1.64 -19.80
CA SER A 183 5.64 1.08 -20.39
C SER A 183 6.30 0.03 -19.49
N TYR A 184 6.25 0.23 -18.17
CA TYR A 184 6.68 -0.77 -17.19
C TYR A 184 5.82 -2.03 -17.24
N LEU A 185 4.48 -1.90 -17.33
CA LEU A 185 3.58 -3.04 -17.53
C LEU A 185 3.95 -3.80 -18.82
N ARG A 186 4.18 -3.10 -19.94
CA ARG A 186 4.61 -3.73 -21.20
C ARG A 186 5.93 -4.50 -21.04
N LYS A 187 6.92 -3.92 -20.34
CA LYS A 187 8.21 -4.59 -20.04
C LYS A 187 8.02 -5.87 -19.20
N MET A 188 7.11 -5.84 -18.24
CA MET A 188 6.79 -7.03 -17.43
C MET A 188 6.02 -8.09 -18.24
N MET A 189 5.19 -7.65 -19.19
CA MET A 189 4.44 -8.55 -20.08
C MET A 189 5.28 -9.12 -21.22
N SER A 190 6.38 -8.48 -21.64
CA SER A 190 7.19 -8.93 -22.78
C SER A 190 8.06 -10.16 -22.50
N GLY A 191 8.00 -10.72 -21.29
CA GLY A 191 8.67 -11.97 -20.93
C GLY A 191 8.08 -13.21 -21.60
N VAL A 192 8.69 -14.37 -21.34
CA VAL A 192 8.35 -15.68 -21.95
C VAL A 192 6.86 -16.01 -21.85
N ASP A 193 6.22 -15.61 -20.76
CA ASP A 193 4.81 -15.92 -20.46
C ASP A 193 3.79 -14.93 -21.06
N ARG A 194 4.23 -13.90 -21.81
CA ARG A 194 3.38 -12.87 -22.42
C ARG A 194 2.37 -12.24 -21.42
N GLY A 195 2.77 -12.10 -20.16
CA GLY A 195 1.92 -11.53 -19.11
C GLY A 195 0.84 -12.45 -18.54
N LYS A 196 0.79 -13.75 -18.88
CA LYS A 196 -0.20 -14.70 -18.31
C LYS A 196 -0.15 -14.82 -16.79
N PHE A 197 1.00 -14.56 -16.18
CA PHE A 197 1.21 -14.59 -14.73
C PHE A 197 1.54 -13.21 -14.14
N LEU A 198 1.24 -12.12 -14.86
CA LEU A 198 1.46 -10.78 -14.32
C LEU A 198 0.45 -10.51 -13.20
N ALA A 199 0.89 -10.69 -11.96
CA ALA A 199 0.19 -10.29 -10.76
C ALA A 199 1.03 -9.22 -10.06
N LEU A 200 0.54 -7.99 -10.06
CA LEU A 200 1.13 -6.92 -9.25
C LEU A 200 0.64 -7.09 -7.81
N GLU A 201 1.59 -7.12 -6.88
CA GLU A 201 1.31 -7.21 -5.46
C GLU A 201 1.77 -5.94 -4.75
N ASP A 202 0.89 -5.39 -3.90
CA ASP A 202 1.28 -4.31 -3.01
C ASP A 202 2.18 -4.83 -1.89
N ILE A 203 3.16 -4.01 -1.51
CA ILE A 203 4.03 -4.32 -0.38
C ILE A 203 3.22 -4.13 0.91
N SER A 204 3.30 -5.11 1.80
CA SER A 204 2.67 -5.07 3.12
C SER A 204 3.73 -5.27 4.19
N CYS A 205 3.82 -4.33 5.12
CA CYS A 205 4.72 -4.34 6.27
C CYS A 205 4.03 -4.86 7.53
N SER A 206 2.72 -5.13 7.47
CA SER A 206 1.94 -5.69 8.59
C SER A 206 1.96 -7.23 8.62
N ILE A 207 1.82 -7.79 9.82
CA ILE A 207 1.71 -9.24 10.05
C ILE A 207 0.42 -9.74 9.38
N LYS A 208 0.52 -10.83 8.62
CA LYS A 208 -0.65 -11.48 8.03
C LYS A 208 -1.56 -12.01 9.14
N THR A 209 -2.82 -11.58 9.13
CA THR A 209 -3.82 -12.01 10.11
C THR A 209 -4.33 -13.43 9.79
N GLY A 210 -4.78 -14.17 10.81
CA GLY A 210 -5.39 -15.49 10.62
C GLY A 210 -4.42 -16.69 10.60
N CYS A 211 -3.19 -16.51 11.11
CA CYS A 211 -2.26 -17.62 11.32
C CYS A 211 -2.82 -18.61 12.37
N LYS A 212 -2.96 -19.89 12.00
CA LYS A 212 -3.46 -20.94 12.92
C LYS A 212 -2.36 -21.58 13.77
N ASP A 213 -1.10 -21.40 13.39
CA ASP A 213 0.06 -22.09 13.98
C ASP A 213 0.60 -21.42 15.27
N HIS A 214 0.15 -20.20 15.59
CA HIS A 214 0.59 -19.47 16.77
C HIS A 214 -0.50 -18.50 17.29
N PRO A 215 -0.46 -18.12 18.58
CA PRO A 215 -1.30 -17.05 19.11
C PRO A 215 -1.03 -15.71 18.39
N PRO A 216 -2.00 -14.78 18.36
CA PRO A 216 -1.81 -13.48 17.71
C PRO A 216 -0.68 -12.68 18.37
N TRP A 217 -0.04 -11.81 17.58
CA TRP A 217 0.96 -10.86 18.06
C TRP A 217 0.44 -10.07 19.28
N PRO A 218 1.24 -9.86 20.34
CA PRO A 218 2.70 -10.12 20.46
C PRO A 218 3.07 -11.50 20.99
N ARG A 219 2.11 -12.40 21.22
CA ARG A 219 2.35 -13.68 21.92
C ARG A 219 3.02 -14.75 21.04
N GLY A 220 3.08 -14.54 19.73
CA GLY A 220 3.76 -15.43 18.80
C GLY A 220 3.77 -14.87 17.37
N ILE A 221 4.80 -15.23 16.62
CA ILE A 221 4.94 -14.96 15.19
C ILE A 221 5.66 -16.14 14.53
N CYS A 222 5.30 -16.48 13.30
CA CYS A 222 6.02 -17.46 12.49
C CYS A 222 6.51 -16.83 11.17
N SER A 223 7.46 -17.49 10.51
CA SER A 223 8.04 -17.03 9.24
C SER A 223 7.03 -16.90 8.09
N LYS A 224 5.87 -17.59 8.15
CA LYS A 224 4.81 -17.48 7.13
C LYS A 224 3.97 -16.21 7.30
N CYS A 225 3.83 -15.74 8.53
CA CYS A 225 2.95 -14.64 8.91
C CYS A 225 3.75 -13.34 9.12
N GLN A 226 5.05 -13.46 9.38
CA GLN A 226 6.02 -12.36 9.42
C GLN A 226 6.17 -11.70 8.03
N PRO A 227 6.05 -10.37 7.93
CA PRO A 227 6.35 -9.66 6.70
C PRO A 227 7.85 -9.72 6.41
N SER A 228 8.20 -9.86 5.13
CA SER A 228 9.60 -9.90 4.70
C SER A 228 10.29 -8.56 4.97
N ALA A 229 11.60 -8.60 5.23
CA ALA A 229 12.41 -7.39 5.30
C ALA A 229 12.32 -6.60 3.98
N ILE A 230 12.29 -5.28 4.09
CA ILE A 230 12.07 -4.37 2.96
C ILE A 230 13.41 -3.79 2.53
N THR A 231 13.80 -4.00 1.28
CA THR A 231 14.98 -3.35 0.72
C THR A 231 14.55 -2.19 -0.16
N LEU A 232 14.79 -0.96 0.31
CA LEU A 232 14.53 0.28 -0.39
C LEU A 232 15.39 0.38 -1.64
N ASN A 233 14.73 0.19 -2.78
CA ASN A 233 15.30 0.35 -4.11
C ASN A 233 14.68 1.55 -4.82
N MET A 234 15.45 2.18 -5.70
CA MET A 234 14.94 3.22 -6.59
C MET A 234 13.86 2.62 -7.50
N GLN A 235 12.67 3.21 -7.48
CA GLN A 235 11.57 2.77 -8.33
C GLN A 235 11.90 3.09 -9.80
N SER A 236 11.78 2.11 -10.69
CA SER A 236 12.16 2.26 -12.11
C SER A 236 11.07 2.89 -12.99
N TYR A 237 9.89 3.13 -12.42
CA TYR A 237 8.73 3.68 -13.11
C TYR A 237 7.98 4.69 -12.22
N ARG A 238 7.08 5.46 -12.83
CA ARG A 238 6.17 6.40 -12.15
C ARG A 238 4.76 6.30 -12.72
N HIS A 239 3.75 6.65 -11.93
CA HIS A 239 2.35 6.57 -12.39
C HIS A 239 1.94 7.79 -13.21
N VAL A 240 2.52 8.96 -12.92
CA VAL A 240 2.32 10.20 -13.66
C VAL A 240 3.67 10.73 -14.09
N ASP A 241 3.80 11.08 -15.36
CA ASP A 241 5.03 11.53 -15.98
C ASP A 241 5.19 13.05 -15.95
N ASN A 242 4.08 13.78 -15.97
CA ASN A 242 4.10 15.24 -16.02
C ASN A 242 2.88 15.86 -15.31
N VAL A 243 3.05 17.08 -14.80
CA VAL A 243 1.95 17.88 -14.22
C VAL A 243 1.89 19.20 -14.98
N THR A 244 0.75 19.48 -15.61
CA THR A 244 0.50 20.73 -16.33
C THR A 244 -0.58 21.52 -15.62
N PHE A 245 -0.39 22.84 -15.52
CA PHE A 245 -1.44 23.76 -15.11
C PHE A 245 -2.08 24.34 -16.35
N GLU A 246 -3.41 24.28 -16.45
CA GLU A 246 -4.15 24.78 -17.61
C GLU A 246 -3.97 26.30 -17.79
N ASN A 247 -3.91 27.04 -16.69
CA ASN A 247 -3.73 28.48 -16.69
C ASN A 247 -2.70 28.90 -15.63
N THR A 248 -1.73 29.73 -16.03
CA THR A 248 -0.72 30.31 -15.14
C THR A 248 -1.33 31.16 -14.02
N GLN A 249 -2.49 31.77 -14.26
CA GLN A 249 -3.22 32.57 -13.27
C GLN A 249 -3.66 31.75 -12.04
N LEU A 250 -3.84 30.43 -12.18
CA LEU A 250 -4.20 29.55 -11.04
C LEU A 250 -3.10 29.57 -9.99
N VAL A 251 -1.85 29.42 -10.45
CA VAL A 251 -0.66 29.43 -9.60
C VAL A 251 -0.44 30.82 -9.03
N GLU A 252 -0.56 31.87 -9.85
CA GLU A 252 -0.42 33.25 -9.38
C GLU A 252 -1.41 33.60 -8.28
N LYS A 253 -2.68 33.19 -8.41
CA LYS A 253 -3.70 33.39 -7.38
C LYS A 253 -3.35 32.67 -6.08
N PHE A 254 -2.85 31.44 -6.17
CA PHE A 254 -2.39 30.67 -5.01
C PHE A 254 -1.18 31.33 -4.32
N LEU A 255 -0.22 31.83 -5.09
CA LEU A 255 0.99 32.50 -4.58
C LEU A 255 0.71 33.87 -3.97
N ASN A 256 -0.36 34.55 -4.39
CA ASN A 256 -0.73 35.86 -3.84
C ASN A 256 -0.95 35.83 -2.32
N TYR A 257 -1.45 34.71 -1.77
CA TYR A 257 -1.58 34.57 -0.32
C TYR A 257 -0.22 34.71 0.39
N TRP A 258 0.81 34.02 -0.11
CA TRP A 258 2.16 34.11 0.43
C TRP A 258 2.76 35.51 0.23
N ARG A 259 2.54 36.15 -0.93
CA ARG A 259 3.06 37.51 -1.20
C ARG A 259 2.51 38.55 -0.22
N VAL A 260 1.25 38.40 0.20
CA VAL A 260 0.60 39.35 1.12
C VAL A 260 0.92 39.04 2.58
N THR A 261 0.94 37.76 2.97
CA THR A 261 1.04 37.35 4.39
C THR A 261 2.44 36.94 4.82
N GLY A 262 3.28 36.48 3.89
CA GLY A 262 4.53 35.80 4.15
C GLY A 262 4.38 34.41 4.79
N HIS A 263 3.16 33.86 4.87
CA HIS A 263 2.91 32.53 5.43
C HIS A 263 2.79 31.49 4.30
N GLN A 264 3.22 30.26 4.59
CA GLN A 264 3.14 29.17 3.62
C GLN A 264 1.71 28.68 3.43
N ARG A 265 1.45 28.03 2.30
CA ARG A 265 0.09 27.61 1.92
C ARG A 265 0.09 26.20 1.34
N ILE A 266 -1.00 25.48 1.58
CA ILE A 266 -1.29 24.17 0.97
C ILE A 266 -2.62 24.23 0.21
N GLY A 267 -2.72 23.47 -0.88
CA GLY A 267 -3.93 23.34 -1.69
C GLY A 267 -4.06 21.94 -2.29
N TYR A 268 -5.29 21.55 -2.60
CA TYR A 268 -5.60 20.35 -3.38
C TYR A 268 -5.76 20.71 -4.86
N LEU A 269 -5.13 19.90 -5.71
CA LEU A 269 -5.16 20.05 -7.16
C LEU A 269 -6.34 19.27 -7.71
N TYR A 270 -7.26 19.98 -8.36
CA TYR A 270 -8.38 19.39 -9.09
C TYR A 270 -8.14 19.49 -10.58
N GLY A 271 -8.42 18.38 -11.27
CA GLY A 271 -8.06 18.22 -12.66
C GLY A 271 -8.44 16.86 -13.19
N TYR A 272 -7.78 16.44 -14.25
CA TYR A 272 -8.00 15.16 -14.90
C TYR A 272 -6.70 14.66 -15.51
N TYR A 273 -6.67 13.40 -15.94
CA TYR A 273 -5.46 12.78 -16.48
C TYR A 273 -5.62 12.57 -17.97
N GLU A 274 -4.58 12.92 -18.72
CA GLU A 274 -4.52 12.79 -20.17
C GLU A 274 -3.27 12.01 -20.56
N ILE A 275 -3.26 11.54 -21.81
CA ILE A 275 -2.08 10.92 -22.41
C ILE A 275 -1.02 12.00 -22.62
N HIS A 276 0.21 11.68 -22.25
CA HIS A 276 1.38 12.50 -22.51
C HIS A 276 2.18 11.91 -23.67
N SER A 277 2.37 12.69 -24.74
CA SER A 277 3.02 12.24 -25.98
C SER A 277 4.53 12.14 -25.89
N ASP A 278 5.17 12.94 -25.02
CA ASP A 278 6.64 13.08 -25.03
C ASP A 278 7.33 11.92 -24.30
N VAL A 279 6.56 11.15 -23.52
CA VAL A 279 7.01 9.91 -22.88
C VAL A 279 6.19 8.75 -23.45
N PRO A 280 6.81 7.64 -23.89
CA PRO A 280 6.09 6.48 -24.38
C PRO A 280 5.06 5.97 -23.37
N LEU A 281 3.79 5.89 -23.80
CA LEU A 281 2.64 5.52 -22.96
C LEU A 281 2.54 6.35 -21.67
N GLY A 282 2.94 7.62 -21.73
CA GLY A 282 2.97 8.50 -20.58
C GLY A 282 1.60 9.04 -20.16
N ILE A 283 1.49 9.44 -18.89
CA ILE A 283 0.31 10.12 -18.34
C ILE A 283 0.71 11.50 -17.84
N LYS A 284 -0.04 12.53 -18.20
CA LYS A 284 0.05 13.86 -17.59
C LYS A 284 -1.19 14.14 -16.73
N ALA A 285 -0.99 14.80 -15.59
CA ALA A 285 -2.06 15.35 -14.77
C ALA A 285 -2.28 16.80 -15.17
N ASN A 286 -3.44 17.10 -15.77
CA ASN A 286 -3.82 18.47 -16.12
C ASN A 286 -4.64 19.09 -14.99
N VAL A 287 -4.11 20.16 -14.40
CA VAL A 287 -4.70 20.86 -13.25
C VAL A 287 -5.53 22.05 -13.74
N VAL A 288 -6.80 22.06 -13.36
CA VAL A 288 -7.81 23.06 -13.75
C VAL A 288 -8.13 24.00 -12.60
N ALA A 289 -8.02 23.52 -11.35
CA ALA A 289 -8.32 24.32 -10.17
C ALA A 289 -7.44 23.93 -8.98
N ILE A 290 -7.20 24.91 -8.10
CA ILE A 290 -6.57 24.72 -6.79
C ILE A 290 -7.61 25.06 -5.73
N TYR A 291 -7.95 24.08 -4.90
CA TYR A 291 -8.85 24.26 -3.77
C TYR A 291 -8.03 24.36 -2.48
N GLU A 292 -8.20 25.44 -1.73
CA GLU A 292 -7.49 25.66 -0.47
C GLU A 292 -8.35 25.21 0.71
N PRO A 293 -8.06 24.05 1.32
CA PRO A 293 -8.82 23.59 2.49
C PRO A 293 -8.54 24.50 3.71
N PRO A 294 -9.42 24.47 4.74
CA PRO A 294 -9.16 25.09 6.03
C PRO A 294 -7.79 24.66 6.59
N GLN A 295 -6.94 25.62 6.92
CA GLN A 295 -5.56 25.38 7.33
C GLN A 295 -5.06 26.51 8.25
N ASP A 296 -4.25 26.15 9.24
CA ASP A 296 -3.44 27.08 10.01
C ASP A 296 -2.06 27.19 9.37
N SER A 297 -1.78 28.36 8.82
CA SER A 297 -0.56 28.66 8.07
C SER A 297 0.35 29.60 8.86
N SER A 298 1.62 29.22 9.02
CA SER A 298 2.71 30.04 9.55
C SER A 298 3.82 30.19 8.51
N ARG A 299 4.93 30.83 8.87
CA ARG A 299 6.12 30.98 8.02
C ARG A 299 6.84 29.66 7.77
N ASP A 300 6.84 28.77 8.77
CA ASP A 300 7.64 27.54 8.77
C ASP A 300 6.77 26.27 8.89
N THR A 301 5.49 26.40 9.21
CA THR A 301 4.60 25.26 9.46
C THR A 301 3.22 25.47 8.85
N ILE A 302 2.63 24.36 8.40
CA ILE A 302 1.26 24.32 7.91
C ILE A 302 0.56 23.17 8.62
N ARG A 303 -0.63 23.44 9.17
CA ARG A 303 -1.50 22.43 9.75
C ARG A 303 -2.83 22.44 9.02
N LEU A 304 -3.15 21.33 8.37
CA LEU A 304 -4.48 21.10 7.82
C LEU A 304 -5.51 20.94 8.93
N LEU A 305 -6.64 21.63 8.80
CA LEU A 305 -7.80 21.49 9.66
C LEU A 305 -8.83 20.57 9.00
N LYS A 306 -9.84 20.17 9.78
CA LYS A 306 -10.96 19.40 9.23
C LYS A 306 -11.72 20.27 8.24
N ASP A 307 -11.96 19.73 7.05
CA ASP A 307 -12.74 20.39 6.02
C ASP A 307 -14.16 19.82 5.96
N ASP A 308 -15.13 20.56 6.50
CA ASP A 308 -16.53 20.17 6.48
C ASP A 308 -17.18 20.32 5.09
N LYS A 309 -16.53 21.00 4.14
CA LYS A 309 -17.04 21.22 2.78
C LYS A 309 -16.42 20.27 1.75
N ALA A 310 -15.48 19.41 2.16
CA ALA A 310 -14.72 18.55 1.26
C ALA A 310 -15.63 17.70 0.35
N ASP A 311 -16.69 17.12 0.91
CA ASP A 311 -17.62 16.25 0.17
C ASP A 311 -18.37 17.04 -0.91
N VAL A 312 -18.87 18.23 -0.58
CA VAL A 312 -19.55 19.13 -1.52
C VAL A 312 -18.61 19.54 -2.66
N VAL A 313 -17.35 19.86 -2.35
CA VAL A 313 -16.36 20.21 -3.38
C VAL A 313 -16.06 19.02 -4.29
N ASN A 314 -15.97 17.80 -3.74
CA ASN A 314 -15.77 16.59 -4.53
C ASN A 314 -16.96 16.27 -5.44
N GLU A 315 -18.20 16.51 -4.99
CA GLU A 315 -19.41 16.34 -5.80
C GLU A 315 -19.46 17.34 -6.96
N ILE A 316 -19.14 18.62 -6.70
CA ILE A 316 -19.05 19.65 -7.74
C ILE A 316 -17.95 19.28 -8.75
N ALA A 317 -16.77 18.89 -8.27
CA ALA A 317 -15.68 18.47 -9.13
C ALA A 317 -16.10 17.28 -10.02
N SER A 318 -16.72 16.25 -9.43
CA SER A 318 -17.18 15.07 -10.15
C SER A 318 -18.23 15.41 -11.21
N SER A 319 -19.13 16.35 -10.92
CA SER A 319 -20.15 16.84 -11.86
C SER A 319 -19.53 17.59 -13.06
N LEU A 320 -18.34 18.17 -12.87
CA LEU A 320 -17.55 18.82 -13.91
C LEU A 320 -16.57 17.86 -14.60
N GLY A 321 -16.58 16.56 -14.26
CA GLY A 321 -15.61 15.58 -14.77
C GLY A 321 -14.20 15.75 -14.21
N LEU A 322 -14.04 16.54 -13.14
CA LEU A 322 -12.78 16.76 -12.46
C LEU A 322 -12.65 15.85 -11.24
N ARG A 323 -11.42 15.57 -10.85
CA ARG A 323 -11.09 14.83 -9.65
C ARG A 323 -9.87 15.40 -8.96
N LYS A 324 -9.65 15.01 -7.71
CA LYS A 324 -8.45 15.38 -6.98
C LYS A 324 -7.25 14.61 -7.53
N VAL A 325 -6.37 15.29 -8.24
CA VAL A 325 -5.20 14.69 -8.92
C VAL A 325 -3.93 14.79 -8.11
N GLY A 326 -3.89 15.68 -7.12
CA GLY A 326 -2.71 15.88 -6.29
C GLY A 326 -2.90 16.96 -5.24
N TRP A 327 -1.79 17.42 -4.68
CA TRP A 327 -1.71 18.53 -3.75
C TRP A 327 -0.50 19.40 -4.05
N ILE A 328 -0.57 20.67 -3.65
CA ILE A 328 0.47 21.67 -3.82
C ILE A 328 0.75 22.34 -2.49
N PHE A 329 2.01 22.64 -2.21
CA PHE A 329 2.40 23.43 -1.05
C PHE A 329 3.56 24.38 -1.37
N THR A 330 3.68 25.46 -0.60
CA THR A 330 4.76 26.42 -0.75
C THR A 330 5.84 26.22 0.30
N ASP A 331 7.08 26.38 -0.11
CA ASP A 331 8.26 26.55 0.74
C ASP A 331 9.07 27.72 0.20
N LEU A 332 8.51 28.92 0.35
CA LEU A 332 9.07 30.14 -0.17
C LEU A 332 9.64 31.00 0.96
N LEU A 333 10.92 31.30 0.88
CA LEU A 333 11.60 32.24 1.77
C LEU A 333 12.07 33.45 0.96
N PRO A 334 11.71 34.68 1.35
CA PRO A 334 12.17 35.87 0.63
C PRO A 334 13.69 36.02 0.79
N ASP A 335 14.37 36.35 -0.30
CA ASP A 335 15.79 36.71 -0.31
C ASP A 335 15.97 38.23 -0.37
N ASP A 336 15.50 38.85 -1.46
CA ASP A 336 15.44 40.30 -1.61
C ASP A 336 14.00 40.73 -1.96
N ILE A 337 13.32 41.32 -0.97
CA ILE A 337 11.93 41.78 -1.10
C ILE A 337 11.79 42.83 -2.22
N LYS A 338 12.81 43.65 -2.47
CA LYS A 338 12.75 44.71 -3.49
C LYS A 338 12.82 44.15 -4.91
N LYS A 339 13.53 43.03 -5.09
CA LYS A 339 13.68 42.33 -6.38
C LYS A 339 12.64 41.23 -6.58
N GLY A 340 11.94 40.85 -5.52
CA GLY A 340 10.98 39.74 -5.54
C GLY A 340 11.63 38.36 -5.63
N THR A 341 12.89 38.23 -5.20
CA THR A 341 13.64 36.96 -5.27
C THR A 341 13.39 36.09 -4.05
N VAL A 342 13.51 34.78 -4.24
CA VAL A 342 13.32 33.74 -3.21
C VAL A 342 14.59 32.91 -3.04
N LYS A 343 14.81 32.39 -1.83
CA LYS A 343 16.01 31.60 -1.53
C LYS A 343 15.95 30.21 -2.17
N TYR A 344 17.08 29.74 -2.68
CA TYR A 344 17.26 28.37 -3.16
C TYR A 344 17.58 27.40 -2.00
N THR A 345 16.56 27.04 -1.21
CA THR A 345 16.71 26.18 -0.02
C THR A 345 16.80 24.69 -0.37
N ARG A 346 16.10 24.24 -1.41
CA ARG A 346 15.96 22.83 -1.78
C ARG A 346 16.95 22.44 -2.86
N ASN A 347 18.04 21.77 -2.49
CA ASN A 347 19.10 21.43 -3.43
C ASN A 347 19.79 20.10 -3.08
N VAL A 348 20.89 19.78 -3.77
CA VAL A 348 21.65 18.52 -3.60
C VAL A 348 22.37 18.46 -2.25
N GLU A 349 22.73 19.61 -1.69
CA GLU A 349 23.45 19.73 -0.41
C GLU A 349 22.51 19.73 0.79
N SER A 350 21.24 20.07 0.59
CA SER A 350 20.18 20.02 1.60
C SER A 350 19.25 18.82 1.37
N HIS A 351 18.02 19.06 0.96
CA HIS A 351 17.02 18.07 0.60
C HIS A 351 16.09 18.64 -0.46
N PHE A 352 15.28 17.78 -1.08
CA PHE A 352 14.22 18.27 -1.98
C PHE A 352 12.81 18.03 -1.42
N LEU A 353 12.63 16.97 -0.64
CA LEU A 353 11.43 16.74 0.15
C LEU A 353 11.87 16.32 1.56
N SER A 354 11.19 16.85 2.57
CA SER A 354 11.42 16.47 3.95
C SER A 354 10.74 15.15 4.30
N ALA A 355 11.13 14.53 5.43
CA ALA A 355 10.53 13.27 5.88
C ALA A 355 9.03 13.42 6.10
N GLN A 356 8.64 14.54 6.70
CA GLN A 356 7.27 14.87 6.99
C GLN A 356 6.45 15.04 5.71
N GLU A 357 7.00 15.72 4.70
CA GLU A 357 6.35 15.87 3.39
C GLU A 357 6.21 14.53 2.67
N CYS A 358 7.22 13.66 2.72
CA CYS A 358 7.12 12.33 2.13
C CYS A 358 6.09 11.44 2.84
N ILE A 359 6.01 11.51 4.17
CA ILE A 359 4.98 10.79 4.95
C ILE A 359 3.59 11.34 4.60
N MET A 360 3.45 12.66 4.49
CA MET A 360 2.19 13.31 4.10
C MET A 360 1.76 12.93 2.67
N ALA A 361 2.69 12.95 1.72
CA ALA A 361 2.46 12.50 0.34
C ALA A 361 2.05 11.02 0.30
N GLY A 362 2.73 10.15 1.05
CA GLY A 362 2.39 8.72 1.15
C GLY A 362 0.99 8.50 1.72
N ASN A 363 0.59 9.30 2.73
CA ASN A 363 -0.76 9.25 3.27
C ASN A 363 -1.80 9.65 2.22
N PHE A 364 -1.60 10.76 1.50
CA PHE A 364 -2.52 11.17 0.45
C PHE A 364 -2.61 10.18 -0.71
N GLN A 365 -1.49 9.56 -1.10
CA GLN A 365 -1.50 8.51 -2.12
C GLN A 365 -2.25 7.26 -1.68
N ASN A 366 -2.11 6.85 -0.42
CA ASN A 366 -2.87 5.73 0.14
C ASN A 366 -4.38 6.00 0.20
N GLN A 367 -4.78 7.27 0.35
CA GLN A 367 -6.19 7.68 0.28
C GLN A 367 -6.74 7.69 -1.16
N HIS A 368 -5.87 7.75 -2.18
CA HIS A 368 -6.25 7.81 -3.59
C HIS A 368 -5.54 6.68 -4.38
N PRO A 369 -5.86 5.40 -4.10
CA PRO A 369 -5.25 4.27 -4.77
C PRO A 369 -5.61 4.24 -6.26
N ASN A 370 -4.66 3.84 -7.10
CA ASN A 370 -4.92 3.67 -8.53
C ASN A 370 -5.51 2.28 -8.80
N ILE A 371 -6.69 2.25 -9.39
CA ILE A 371 -7.37 1.03 -9.81
C ILE A 371 -6.57 0.35 -10.93
N CYS A 372 -6.33 -0.96 -10.82
CA CYS A 372 -5.55 -1.71 -11.80
C CYS A 372 -5.99 -3.18 -11.86
N LYS A 373 -6.36 -3.67 -13.04
CA LYS A 373 -6.82 -5.06 -13.25
C LYS A 373 -5.75 -6.14 -13.05
N TYR A 374 -4.48 -5.76 -13.19
CA TYR A 374 -3.33 -6.65 -13.02
C TYR A 374 -2.92 -6.80 -11.55
N ALA A 375 -3.49 -5.97 -10.65
CA ALA A 375 -3.25 -6.07 -9.23
C ALA A 375 -4.06 -7.21 -8.61
N SER A 376 -3.45 -7.96 -7.68
CA SER A 376 -4.15 -8.99 -6.91
C SER A 376 -5.19 -8.40 -5.95
N SER A 377 -4.92 -7.21 -5.41
CA SER A 377 -5.80 -6.42 -4.54
C SER A 377 -6.86 -5.59 -5.30
N GLY A 378 -6.75 -5.48 -6.63
CA GLY A 378 -7.61 -4.62 -7.47
C GLY A 378 -7.14 -3.17 -7.62
N SER A 379 -6.12 -2.76 -6.85
CA SER A 379 -5.46 -1.46 -6.96
C SER A 379 -3.95 -1.61 -6.87
N PHE A 380 -3.18 -0.74 -7.51
CA PHE A 380 -1.73 -0.74 -7.41
C PHE A 380 -1.16 0.67 -7.50
N GLY A 381 -0.43 1.07 -6.46
CA GLY A 381 0.13 2.41 -6.34
C GLY A 381 -0.93 3.52 -6.36
N SER A 382 -0.55 4.71 -6.81
CA SER A 382 -1.42 5.87 -6.89
C SER A 382 -0.98 6.81 -8.02
N LYS A 383 -1.91 7.54 -8.63
CA LYS A 383 -1.60 8.65 -9.55
C LYS A 383 -1.56 10.01 -8.85
N PHE A 384 -1.71 10.04 -7.53
CA PHE A 384 -1.80 11.29 -6.78
C PHE A 384 -0.42 11.97 -6.71
N VAL A 385 -0.33 13.18 -7.29
CA VAL A 385 0.93 13.94 -7.40
C VAL A 385 1.13 14.91 -6.25
N THR A 386 2.38 15.24 -5.98
CA THR A 386 2.80 16.25 -5.00
C THR A 386 3.53 17.35 -5.71
N VAL A 387 3.12 18.61 -5.57
CA VAL A 387 3.80 19.77 -6.17
C VAL A 387 4.36 20.64 -5.06
N CYS A 388 5.66 20.91 -5.09
CA CYS A 388 6.34 21.82 -4.18
C CYS A 388 6.67 23.12 -4.93
N VAL A 389 6.25 24.26 -4.40
CA VAL A 389 6.64 25.58 -4.91
C VAL A 389 7.79 26.10 -4.07
N THR A 390 8.97 26.26 -4.68
CA THR A 390 10.23 26.64 -4.02
C THR A 390 11.01 27.61 -4.89
N GLY A 391 12.09 28.21 -4.37
CA GLY A 391 13.08 28.89 -5.20
C GLY A 391 13.91 27.93 -6.04
N ASP A 392 14.31 28.34 -7.23
CA ASP A 392 15.26 27.62 -8.10
C ASP A 392 16.70 28.16 -7.94
N LYS A 393 17.63 27.63 -8.75
CA LYS A 393 19.04 28.09 -8.77
C LYS A 393 19.23 29.56 -9.15
N THR A 394 18.23 30.17 -9.80
CA THR A 394 18.24 31.58 -10.21
C THR A 394 17.53 32.48 -9.20
N ASN A 395 17.15 31.93 -8.03
CA ASN A 395 16.38 32.60 -6.98
C ASN A 395 15.00 33.07 -7.45
N GLN A 396 14.43 32.39 -8.44
CA GLN A 396 13.07 32.60 -8.95
C GLN A 396 12.13 31.52 -8.42
N VAL A 397 10.84 31.88 -8.34
CA VAL A 397 9.81 30.92 -7.94
C VAL A 397 9.65 29.86 -9.03
N HIS A 398 9.74 28.59 -8.62
CA HIS A 398 9.63 27.43 -9.49
C HIS A 398 8.80 26.33 -8.81
N MET A 399 8.23 25.43 -9.62
CA MET A 399 7.40 24.33 -9.16
C MET A 399 8.05 22.99 -9.48
N GLU A 400 8.18 22.13 -8.49
CA GLU A 400 8.74 20.79 -8.64
C GLU A 400 7.67 19.73 -8.36
N GLY A 401 7.48 18.83 -9.33
CA GLY A 401 6.55 17.71 -9.23
C GLY A 401 7.21 16.45 -8.68
N TYR A 402 6.55 15.81 -7.72
CA TYR A 402 7.02 14.62 -7.02
C TYR A 402 5.92 13.57 -6.87
N GLN A 403 6.38 12.33 -6.76
CA GLN A 403 5.56 11.20 -6.38
C GLN A 403 6.38 10.32 -5.41
N VAL A 404 5.79 9.86 -4.29
CA VAL A 404 6.49 8.90 -3.43
C VAL A 404 6.32 7.48 -3.97
N SER A 405 7.30 6.63 -3.67
CA SER A 405 7.34 5.27 -4.18
C SER A 405 6.30 4.37 -3.52
N ASN A 406 5.93 3.27 -4.18
CA ASN A 406 5.00 2.28 -3.61
C ASN A 406 5.56 1.67 -2.30
N GLN A 407 6.88 1.60 -2.17
CA GLN A 407 7.57 1.21 -0.93
C GLN A 407 7.32 2.23 0.19
N CYS A 408 7.40 3.52 -0.11
CA CYS A 408 7.07 4.59 0.83
C CYS A 408 5.58 4.55 1.24
N MET A 409 4.69 4.37 0.27
CA MET A 409 3.25 4.22 0.52
C MET A 409 2.96 3.08 1.51
N ALA A 410 3.56 1.91 1.30
CA ALA A 410 3.42 0.76 2.20
C ALA A 410 3.93 1.05 3.62
N LEU A 411 5.12 1.64 3.75
CA LEU A 411 5.70 2.00 5.04
C LEU A 411 4.87 3.04 5.80
N VAL A 412 4.24 3.99 5.09
CA VAL A 412 3.34 4.99 5.69
C VAL A 412 2.01 4.35 6.07
N LYS A 413 1.43 3.51 5.22
CA LYS A 413 0.18 2.79 5.46
C LYS A 413 0.25 1.96 6.74
N ASP A 414 1.34 1.23 6.91
CA ASP A 414 1.60 0.39 8.07
C ASP A 414 2.29 1.14 9.21
N ASN A 415 2.36 2.48 9.14
CA ASN A 415 2.82 3.35 10.21
C ASN A 415 4.25 3.03 10.72
N CYS A 416 5.16 2.66 9.82
CA CYS A 416 6.53 2.25 10.13
C CYS A 416 7.52 3.43 10.17
N LEU A 417 7.17 4.59 9.60
CA LEU A 417 8.04 5.75 9.48
C LEU A 417 7.68 6.88 10.46
N LEU A 418 8.70 7.62 10.90
CA LEU A 418 8.60 8.87 11.64
C LEU A 418 9.53 9.92 11.02
N PRO A 419 9.11 11.21 11.02
CA PRO A 419 10.01 12.29 10.68
C PRO A 419 11.04 12.49 11.81
N THR A 420 12.26 12.84 11.43
CA THR A 420 13.32 13.28 12.34
C THR A 420 13.17 14.78 12.62
N LYS A 421 13.74 15.24 13.74
CA LYS A 421 13.72 16.68 14.11
C LYS A 421 14.89 17.45 13.51
N ASP A 422 16.10 16.90 13.59
CA ASP A 422 17.33 17.64 13.32
C ASP A 422 17.87 17.44 11.89
N ALA A 423 17.29 16.51 11.13
CA ALA A 423 17.77 16.11 9.81
C ALA A 423 16.59 15.86 8.85
N PRO A 424 15.97 16.90 8.28
CA PRO A 424 14.74 16.79 7.49
C PRO A 424 14.86 15.86 6.28
N GLU A 425 16.08 15.64 5.78
CA GLU A 425 16.44 14.69 4.73
C GLU A 425 16.40 13.22 5.17
N LEU A 426 16.23 12.95 6.48
CA LEU A 426 16.24 11.61 7.05
C LEU A 426 14.89 11.15 7.60
N GLY A 427 14.54 9.88 7.35
CA GLY A 427 13.39 9.21 7.97
C GLY A 427 13.83 8.22 9.04
N TYR A 428 13.15 8.20 10.19
CA TYR A 428 13.36 7.21 11.26
C TYR A 428 12.36 6.07 11.11
N VAL A 429 12.82 4.82 11.22
CA VAL A 429 11.94 3.65 11.27
C VAL A 429 11.68 3.30 12.71
N ARG A 430 10.40 3.09 13.02
CA ARG A 430 9.96 2.73 14.36
C ARG A 430 10.51 1.38 14.77
N GLU A 431 10.83 1.28 16.05
CA GLU A 431 11.14 0.00 16.67
C GLU A 431 9.86 -0.83 16.83
N SER A 432 10.01 -2.15 16.73
CA SER A 432 8.90 -3.08 16.98
C SER A 432 8.46 -2.97 18.44
N SER A 433 7.13 -3.01 18.65
CA SER A 433 6.51 -2.99 19.97
C SER A 433 5.43 -4.06 20.10
N ASP A 434 4.96 -4.30 21.32
CA ASP A 434 3.86 -5.25 21.59
C ASP A 434 2.60 -4.96 20.76
N LYS A 435 2.41 -3.72 20.31
CA LYS A 435 1.26 -3.29 19.51
C LYS A 435 1.48 -3.42 18.01
N GLN A 436 2.72 -3.29 17.55
CA GLN A 436 3.04 -3.18 16.14
C GLN A 436 4.41 -3.78 15.87
N TYR A 437 4.43 -4.80 15.02
CA TYR A 437 5.66 -5.31 14.43
C TYR A 437 6.09 -4.41 13.26
N VAL A 438 7.37 -4.07 13.20
CA VAL A 438 7.98 -3.30 12.12
C VAL A 438 9.08 -4.15 11.51
N PRO A 439 9.03 -4.46 10.20
CA PRO A 439 10.08 -5.25 9.56
C PRO A 439 11.39 -4.47 9.46
N ASP A 440 12.50 -5.19 9.36
CA ASP A 440 13.79 -4.59 9.04
C ASP A 440 13.73 -3.95 7.66
N VAL A 441 14.31 -2.76 7.55
CA VAL A 441 14.31 -2.01 6.29
C VAL A 441 15.73 -1.61 5.93
N TYR A 442 16.19 -2.10 4.79
CA TYR A 442 17.51 -1.87 4.22
C TYR A 442 17.44 -0.86 3.09
N TYR A 443 18.56 -0.26 2.70
CA TYR A 443 18.66 0.54 1.47
C TYR A 443 20.00 0.29 0.78
N LYS A 444 20.01 0.45 -0.55
CA LYS A 444 21.21 0.22 -1.35
C LYS A 444 21.99 1.51 -1.55
N LYS A 445 23.18 1.62 -0.93
CA LYS A 445 24.14 2.70 -1.21
C LYS A 445 25.12 2.24 -2.30
N LEU A 446 25.22 3.00 -3.39
CA LEU A 446 26.32 2.81 -4.34
C LEU A 446 27.57 3.49 -3.75
N CYS A 447 28.54 2.70 -3.30
CA CYS A 447 29.90 3.19 -3.11
C CYS A 447 30.66 2.98 -4.43
N LEU A 448 31.55 3.93 -4.78
CA LEU A 448 32.28 3.99 -6.07
C LEU A 448 33.06 2.72 -6.46
N LEU A 449 33.16 1.72 -5.59
CA LEU A 449 33.88 0.47 -5.85
C LEU A 449 33.08 -0.81 -5.54
N ASN A 450 31.89 -0.76 -4.92
CA ASN A 450 31.03 -1.93 -4.66
C ASN A 450 29.62 -1.53 -4.18
N THR A 451 28.62 -2.38 -4.43
CA THR A 451 27.27 -2.28 -3.82
C THR A 451 27.33 -2.79 -2.38
N ILE A 452 26.96 -1.97 -1.40
CA ILE A 452 26.90 -2.37 0.02
C ILE A 452 25.45 -2.24 0.50
N TYR A 453 24.96 -3.27 1.21
CA TYR A 453 23.71 -3.24 1.97
C TYR A 453 24.05 -2.85 3.42
N LEU A 454 23.39 -1.84 3.96
CA LEU A 454 23.64 -1.34 5.32
C LEU A 454 22.40 -1.56 6.20
N GLU A 455 22.63 -2.07 7.42
CA GLU A 455 21.67 -2.03 8.55
C GLU A 455 21.46 -0.59 9.01
N SER A 456 20.28 -0.28 9.56
CA SER A 456 19.73 1.06 9.40
C SER A 456 19.38 1.81 10.70
N CYS A 457 20.01 2.99 10.87
CA CYS A 457 19.56 4.16 11.63
C CYS A 457 20.47 5.38 11.32
N PRO A 458 20.02 6.66 11.30
CA PRO A 458 18.95 7.31 10.51
C PRO A 458 19.25 7.42 8.98
N ARG A 459 18.23 7.61 8.11
CA ARG A 459 18.29 7.26 6.67
C ARG A 459 17.89 8.34 5.68
N SER A 460 18.57 8.46 4.53
CA SER A 460 18.18 9.39 3.45
C SER A 460 16.84 9.03 2.78
N ILE A 461 15.94 10.02 2.68
CA ILE A 461 14.62 9.93 2.01
C ILE A 461 14.74 9.86 0.48
N ALA A 462 15.93 10.07 -0.08
CA ALA A 462 16.13 10.12 -1.54
C ALA A 462 15.62 8.85 -2.28
N TYR A 463 15.61 7.69 -1.61
CA TYR A 463 15.11 6.41 -2.14
C TYR A 463 13.58 6.23 -2.07
N LEU A 464 12.87 7.12 -1.37
CA LEU A 464 11.42 7.08 -1.16
C LEU A 464 10.63 7.92 -2.16
N ARG A 465 11.30 8.63 -3.08
CA ARG A 465 10.70 9.51 -4.08
C ARG A 465 11.11 9.11 -5.50
N SER A 466 10.22 9.27 -6.47
CA SER A 466 10.56 9.28 -7.90
C SER A 466 10.73 10.73 -8.34
N LEU A 467 11.95 11.13 -8.71
CA LEU A 467 12.30 12.51 -9.08
C LEU A 467 12.11 12.79 -10.59
N ASP A 468 11.61 13.97 -10.91
CA ASP A 468 11.85 14.62 -12.20
C ASP A 468 13.05 15.59 -12.07
N ARG A 469 13.88 15.74 -13.11
CA ARG A 469 14.67 16.98 -13.29
C ARG A 469 14.48 17.40 -14.73
N ASN A 470 14.23 18.69 -14.88
CA ASN A 470 14.15 19.45 -16.12
C ASN A 470 12.76 19.47 -16.76
N GLY A 471 11.81 20.10 -16.07
CA GLY A 471 10.85 20.96 -16.73
C GLY A 471 11.37 22.39 -16.61
N HIS A 472 12.02 22.91 -17.65
CA HIS A 472 12.01 24.36 -17.84
C HIS A 472 10.56 24.73 -18.16
N PHE A 473 9.91 25.48 -17.28
CA PHE A 473 8.75 26.27 -17.64
C PHE A 473 9.21 27.57 -18.31
#